data_AF-A0A8T3NJU1-F1
#
_entry.id   AF-A0A8T3NJU1-F1
#
_cell.length_a   1.000
_cell.length_b   1.000
_cell.length_c   1.000
_cell.angle_alpha   90.00
_cell.angle_beta   90.00
_cell.angle_gamma   90.00
#
_symmetry.space_group_name_H-M   'P 1'
#
loop_
_entity.id
_entity.type
_entity.pdbx_description
1 polymer ?
#
loop_
_entity_poly.entity_id
_entity_poly.type
_entity_poly.pdbx_seq_one_letter_code
_entity_poly.pdbx_strand_id
1 'polypeptide(L)'
;MELLLGATVVALAIGFVVWPLFRPEPTADEREPETPGVSGIAGRREIYREVLELELDHRIGKLTDEDYRVLSEACLARATDLVAAEERQIEAADRRVEQEIAETRRALRGGAAGAGRATERVER
;
A
#
# COMPACT_ATOMS: atom_id res chain seq x y z
N MET A 1 -51.87 12.03 1.24
CA MET A 1 -50.84 13.07 1.36
C MET A 1 -49.73 12.66 2.34
N GLU A 2 -50.07 12.21 3.56
CA GLU A 2 -49.06 11.79 4.56
C GLU A 2 -48.17 10.61 4.12
N LEU A 3 -48.73 9.60 3.44
CA LEU A 3 -47.97 8.46 2.92
C LEU A 3 -46.94 8.85 1.84
N LEU A 4 -47.26 9.85 1.01
CA LEU A 4 -46.34 10.35 -0.02
C LEU A 4 -45.17 11.11 0.61
N LEU A 5 -45.45 11.88 1.67
CA LEU A 5 -44.43 12.57 2.46
C LEU A 5 -43.48 11.58 3.14
N GLY A 6 -44.03 10.55 3.79
CA GLY A 6 -43.23 9.48 4.40
C GLY A 6 -42.36 8.75 3.39
N ALA A 7 -42.93 8.36 2.25
CA ALA A 7 -42.18 7.68 1.18
C ALA A 7 -41.06 8.57 0.61
N THR A 8 -41.30 9.87 0.46
CA THR A 8 -40.30 10.82 -0.06
C THR A 8 -39.13 10.98 0.91
N VAL A 9 -39.39 11.07 2.21
CA VAL A 9 -38.33 11.17 3.23
C VAL A 9 -37.47 9.90 3.27
N VAL A 10 -38.08 8.73 3.17
CA VAL A 10 -37.35 7.45 3.12
C VAL A 10 -36.50 7.36 1.85
N ALA A 11 -37.04 7.75 0.70
CA ALA A 11 -36.29 7.77 -0.55
C ALA A 11 -35.10 8.73 -0.50
N LEU A 12 -35.26 9.92 0.11
CA LEU A 12 -34.17 10.87 0.32
C LEU A 12 -33.12 10.34 1.31
N ALA A 13 -33.53 9.67 2.38
CA ALA A 13 -32.60 9.08 3.35
C ALA A 13 -31.77 7.95 2.71
N ILE A 14 -32.42 7.04 1.97
CA ILE A 14 -31.73 5.98 1.23
C ILE A 14 -30.80 6.60 0.18
N GLY A 15 -31.29 7.57 -0.60
CA GLY A 15 -30.49 8.30 -1.58
C GLY A 15 -29.27 8.95 -0.95
N PHE A 16 -29.41 9.63 0.19
CA PHE A 16 -28.32 10.29 0.90
C PHE A 16 -27.26 9.30 1.42
N VAL A 17 -27.66 8.11 1.87
CA VAL A 17 -26.74 7.06 2.35
C VAL A 17 -26.03 6.36 1.18
N VAL A 18 -26.73 6.14 0.08
CA VAL A 18 -26.20 5.43 -1.10
C VAL A 18 -25.35 6.35 -1.99
N TRP A 19 -25.66 7.66 -2.02
CA TRP A 19 -24.94 8.67 -2.80
C TRP A 19 -23.41 8.71 -2.58
N PRO A 20 -22.87 8.72 -1.35
CA PRO A 20 -21.42 8.73 -1.12
C PRO A 20 -20.73 7.46 -1.63
N LEU A 21 -21.45 6.34 -1.78
CA LEU A 21 -20.90 5.07 -2.27
C LEU A 21 -20.68 5.08 -3.79
N PHE A 22 -21.50 5.84 -4.52
CA PHE A 22 -21.39 6.04 -5.97
C PHE A 22 -20.54 7.24 -6.35
N ARG A 23 -20.09 8.04 -5.38
CA ARG A 23 -19.12 9.09 -5.64
C ARG A 23 -17.77 8.40 -5.85
N PRO A 24 -17.21 8.41 -7.08
CA PRO A 24 -15.79 8.15 -7.21
C PRO A 24 -15.12 9.23 -6.34
N GLU A 25 -14.29 8.84 -5.38
CA GLU A 25 -13.27 9.77 -4.91
C GLU A 25 -12.62 10.35 -6.17
N PRO A 26 -12.39 11.68 -6.25
CA PRO A 26 -11.59 12.21 -7.34
C PRO A 26 -10.32 11.38 -7.33
N THR A 27 -10.16 10.55 -8.35
CA THR A 27 -8.88 9.96 -8.67
C THR A 27 -7.98 11.17 -8.72
N ALA A 28 -7.08 11.29 -7.73
CA ALA A 28 -5.87 12.06 -7.88
C ALA A 28 -5.06 11.35 -8.97
N ASP A 29 -5.57 11.41 -10.19
CA ASP A 29 -4.85 11.28 -11.43
C ASP A 29 -4.27 12.66 -11.72
N GLU A 30 -3.51 13.15 -10.75
CA GLU A 30 -2.40 14.02 -11.05
C GLU A 30 -1.20 13.12 -10.87
N ARG A 31 -0.51 12.88 -11.99
CA ARG A 31 0.80 12.23 -12.07
C ARG A 31 1.76 12.92 -11.10
N GLU A 32 1.68 12.56 -9.84
CA GLU A 32 2.62 13.01 -8.83
C GLU A 32 3.86 12.13 -9.00
N PRO A 33 5.06 12.72 -9.16
CA PRO A 33 6.26 12.00 -9.51
C PRO A 33 6.50 10.90 -8.46
N GLU A 34 6.67 9.69 -8.97
CA GLU A 34 6.80 8.45 -8.21
C GLU A 34 7.75 8.64 -7.03
N THR A 35 7.17 8.82 -5.85
CA THR A 35 7.89 8.66 -4.60
C THR A 35 8.06 7.16 -4.39
N PRO A 36 9.29 6.62 -4.32
CA PRO A 36 9.54 5.17 -4.32
C PRO A 36 8.91 4.36 -3.17
N GLY A 37 8.20 5.00 -2.24
CA GLY A 37 7.54 4.35 -1.10
C GLY A 37 6.00 4.36 -1.13
N VAL A 38 5.35 5.08 -2.06
CA VAL A 38 3.89 5.26 -2.03
C VAL A 38 3.13 4.24 -2.91
N SER A 39 3.80 3.57 -3.84
CA SER A 39 3.16 2.61 -4.75
C SER A 39 2.59 1.37 -4.04
N GLY A 40 3.22 0.92 -2.95
CA GLY A 40 2.75 -0.23 -2.16
C GLY A 40 1.45 0.03 -1.40
N ILE A 41 1.24 1.26 -0.91
CA ILE A 41 0.03 1.64 -0.16
C ILE A 41 -1.17 1.76 -1.10
N ALA A 42 -0.96 2.38 -2.28
CA ALA A 42 -1.99 2.48 -3.31
C ALA A 42 -2.41 1.09 -3.83
N GLY A 43 -1.45 0.21 -4.10
CA GLY A 43 -1.72 -1.17 -4.53
C GLY A 43 -2.51 -1.99 -3.50
N ARG A 44 -2.19 -1.84 -2.21
CA ARG A 44 -2.94 -2.52 -1.13
C ARG A 44 -4.38 -2.05 -1.02
N ARG A 45 -4.63 -0.74 -1.14
CA ARG A 45 -5.97 -0.17 -1.06
C ARG A 45 -6.85 -0.68 -2.20
N GLU A 46 -6.29 -0.80 -3.40
CA GLU A 46 -7.01 -1.29 -4.58
C GLU A 46 -7.42 -2.75 -4.42
N ILE A 47 -6.50 -3.63 -4.01
CA ILE A 47 -6.82 -5.05 -3.78
C ILE A 47 -7.86 -5.20 -2.66
N TYR A 48 -7.74 -4.43 -1.58
CA TYR A 48 -8.72 -4.47 -0.49
C TYR A 48 -10.12 -4.06 -0.95
N ARG A 49 -10.20 -3.04 -1.82
CA ARG A 49 -11.45 -2.60 -2.43
C ARG A 49 -12.05 -3.68 -3.32
N GLU A 50 -11.23 -4.30 -4.17
CA GLU A 50 -11.68 -5.37 -5.08
C GLU A 50 -12.25 -6.57 -4.31
N VAL A 51 -11.59 -7.00 -3.22
CA VAL A 51 -12.10 -8.07 -2.34
C VAL A 51 -13.45 -7.67 -1.71
N LEU A 52 -13.56 -6.43 -1.22
CA LEU A 52 -14.77 -5.95 -0.55
C LEU A 52 -15.94 -5.85 -1.53
N GLU A 53 -15.70 -5.40 -2.76
CA GLU A 53 -16.73 -5.34 -3.82
C GLU A 53 -17.21 -6.75 -4.19
N LEU A 54 -16.31 -7.72 -4.33
CA LEU A 54 -16.63 -9.14 -4.56
C LEU A 54 -17.51 -9.74 -3.46
N GLU A 55 -17.17 -9.48 -2.19
CA GLU A 55 -17.94 -9.95 -1.04
C GLU A 55 -19.34 -9.31 -0.99
N LEU A 56 -19.43 -8.02 -1.36
CA LEU A 56 -20.70 -7.29 -1.42
C LEU A 56 -21.60 -7.83 -2.52
N ASP A 57 -21.07 -8.07 -3.72
CA ASP A 57 -21.82 -8.60 -4.86
C ASP A 57 -22.33 -10.03 -4.60
N HIS A 58 -21.54 -10.87 -3.91
CA HIS A 58 -22.00 -12.18 -3.45
C HIS A 58 -23.14 -12.05 -2.43
N ARG A 59 -23.01 -11.16 -1.44
CA ARG A 59 -24.03 -10.94 -0.38
C ARG A 59 -25.35 -10.39 -0.94
N ILE A 60 -25.29 -9.61 -2.02
CA ILE A 60 -26.45 -9.07 -2.73
C ILE A 60 -27.07 -10.13 -3.68
N GLY A 61 -26.44 -11.29 -3.84
CA GLY A 61 -26.92 -12.39 -4.67
C GLY A 61 -26.67 -12.22 -6.17
N LYS A 62 -25.77 -11.31 -6.55
CA LYS A 62 -25.35 -11.14 -7.96
C LYS A 62 -24.39 -12.25 -8.43
N LEU A 63 -23.68 -12.89 -7.50
CA LEU A 63 -22.74 -13.96 -7.79
C LEU A 63 -23.19 -15.29 -7.17
N THR A 64 -23.03 -16.36 -7.95
CA THR A 64 -23.15 -17.72 -7.45
C THR A 64 -21.95 -18.07 -6.57
N ASP A 65 -22.10 -19.00 -5.63
CA ASP A 65 -21.03 -19.44 -4.72
C ASP A 65 -19.78 -19.92 -5.49
N GLU A 66 -19.99 -20.56 -6.65
CA GLU A 66 -18.91 -21.10 -7.48
C GLU A 66 -18.11 -19.98 -8.16
N ASP A 67 -18.80 -18.97 -8.72
CA ASP A 67 -18.16 -17.80 -9.32
C ASP A 67 -17.41 -16.95 -8.28
N TYR A 68 -18.00 -16.80 -7.08
CA TYR A 68 -17.35 -16.09 -5.97
C TYR A 68 -16.04 -16.78 -5.56
N ARG A 69 -16.03 -18.11 -5.49
CA ARG A 69 -14.81 -18.88 -5.15
C ARG A 69 -13.71 -18.69 -6.19
N VAL A 70 -14.02 -18.78 -7.47
CA VAL A 70 -13.03 -18.60 -8.55
C VAL A 70 -12.43 -17.19 -8.51
N LEU A 71 -13.27 -16.16 -8.35
CA LEU A 71 -12.80 -14.77 -8.34
C LEU A 71 -12.04 -14.40 -7.07
N SER A 72 -12.44 -14.93 -5.92
CA SER A 72 -11.73 -14.74 -4.64
C SER A 72 -10.36 -15.40 -4.64
N GLU A 73 -10.23 -16.61 -5.20
CA GLU A 73 -8.93 -17.28 -5.36
C GLU A 73 -7.99 -16.47 -6.28
N ALA A 74 -8.50 -15.92 -7.39
CA ALA A 74 -7.73 -15.06 -8.29
C ALA A 74 -7.32 -13.72 -7.64
N CYS A 75 -8.17 -13.15 -6.80
CA CYS A 75 -7.85 -11.93 -6.05
C CYS A 75 -6.79 -12.20 -4.97
N LEU A 76 -6.91 -13.33 -4.25
CA LEU A 76 -5.91 -13.79 -3.27
C LEU A 76 -4.53 -14.01 -3.91
N ALA A 77 -4.46 -14.62 -5.09
CA ALA A 77 -3.20 -14.79 -5.82
C ALA A 77 -2.51 -13.43 -6.06
N ARG A 78 -3.26 -12.45 -6.59
CA ARG A 78 -2.75 -11.09 -6.83
C ARG A 78 -2.32 -10.39 -5.54
N ALA A 79 -3.07 -10.55 -4.45
CA ALA A 79 -2.71 -10.01 -3.14
C ALA A 79 -1.37 -10.57 -2.64
N THR A 80 -1.18 -11.88 -2.83
CA THR A 80 0.03 -12.59 -2.42
C THR A 80 1.25 -12.10 -3.21
N ASP A 81 1.10 -11.91 -4.52
CA ASP A 81 2.15 -11.39 -5.39
C ASP A 81 2.58 -9.96 -5.00
N LEU A 82 1.61 -9.11 -4.64
CA LEU A 82 1.88 -7.75 -4.19
C LEU A 82 2.70 -7.74 -2.90
N VAL A 83 2.30 -8.55 -1.91
CA VAL A 83 3.04 -8.66 -0.63
C VAL A 83 4.46 -9.17 -0.88
N ALA A 84 4.62 -10.20 -1.71
CA ALA A 84 5.94 -10.74 -2.04
C ALA A 84 6.83 -9.72 -2.77
N ALA A 85 6.24 -8.84 -3.60
CA ALA A 85 6.97 -7.76 -4.25
C ALA A 85 7.47 -6.70 -3.26
N GLU A 86 6.65 -6.33 -2.27
CA GLU A 86 7.03 -5.41 -1.21
C GLU A 86 8.15 -5.98 -0.33
N GLU A 87 8.07 -7.25 0.07
CA GLU A 87 9.12 -7.91 0.85
C GLU A 87 10.47 -7.84 0.14
N ARG A 88 10.50 -8.11 -1.17
CA ARG A 88 11.73 -7.98 -1.97
C ARG A 88 12.29 -6.55 -1.99
N GLN A 89 11.42 -5.54 -2.01
CA GLN A 89 11.84 -4.13 -1.96
C GLN A 89 12.42 -3.77 -0.59
N ILE A 90 11.79 -4.23 0.50
CA ILE A 90 12.26 -4.03 1.88
C ILE A 90 13.65 -4.67 2.04
N GLU A 91 13.81 -5.92 1.63
CA GLU A 91 15.12 -6.59 1.71
C GLU A 91 16.20 -5.87 0.89
N ALA A 92 15.85 -5.34 -0.28
CA ALA A 92 16.78 -4.58 -1.10
C ALA A 92 17.19 -3.27 -0.43
N ALA A 93 16.25 -2.58 0.22
CA ALA A 93 16.53 -1.38 1.00
C ALA A 93 17.45 -1.71 2.20
N ASP A 94 17.16 -2.77 2.94
CA ASP A 94 17.99 -3.21 4.08
C ASP A 94 19.43 -3.53 3.66
N ARG A 95 19.60 -4.26 2.56
CA ARG A 95 20.94 -4.55 2.01
C ARG A 95 21.70 -3.28 1.67
N ARG A 96 21.02 -2.28 1.11
CA ARG A 96 21.64 -1.00 0.76
C ARG A 96 22.07 -0.24 2.02
N VAL A 97 21.22 -0.18 3.04
CA VAL A 97 21.54 0.45 4.32
C VAL A 97 22.77 -0.21 4.97
N GLU A 98 22.82 -1.55 4.98
CA GLU A 98 23.96 -2.28 5.54
C GLU A 98 25.27 -2.00 4.78
N GLN A 99 25.21 -1.87 3.45
CA GLN A 99 26.37 -1.49 2.63
C GLN A 99 26.88 -0.08 2.99
N GLU A 100 25.99 0.90 3.06
CA GLU A 100 26.33 2.29 3.40
C GLU A 100 26.92 2.39 4.84
N ILE A 101 26.37 1.64 5.79
CA ILE A 101 26.91 1.54 7.16
C ILE A 101 28.30 0.90 7.16
N ALA A 102 28.50 -0.18 6.41
CA ALA A 102 29.78 -0.87 6.34
C ALA A 102 30.87 0.01 5.72
N GLU A 103 30.54 0.76 4.66
CA GLU A 103 31.44 1.74 4.04
C GLU A 103 31.84 2.84 5.01
N THR A 104 30.85 3.46 5.66
CA THR A 104 31.08 4.52 6.65
C THR A 104 31.95 4.02 7.81
N ARG A 105 31.67 2.81 8.33
CA ARG A 105 32.45 2.21 9.41
C ARG A 105 33.89 1.92 9.00
N ARG A 106 34.13 1.47 7.75
CA ARG A 106 35.48 1.27 7.21
C ARG A 106 36.23 2.59 7.09
N ALA A 107 35.60 3.63 6.56
CA ALA A 107 36.19 4.96 6.43
C ALA A 107 36.62 5.53 7.79
N LEU A 108 35.76 5.43 8.80
CA LEU A 108 36.06 5.87 10.17
C LEU A 108 37.22 5.09 10.81
N ARG A 109 37.27 3.76 10.61
CA ARG A 109 38.39 2.92 11.12
C ARG A 109 39.71 3.22 10.40
N GLY A 110 39.67 3.47 9.10
CA GLY A 110 40.85 3.88 8.31
C GLY A 110 41.39 5.24 8.73
N GLY A 111 40.49 6.20 9.00
CA GLY A 111 40.85 7.51 9.55
C GLY A 111 41.49 7.42 10.94
N ALA A 112 40.94 6.59 11.83
CA ALA A 112 41.51 6.34 13.16
C ALA A 112 42.90 5.69 13.11
N ALA A 113 43.14 4.77 12.16
CA ALA A 113 44.46 4.15 11.96
C ALA A 113 45.49 5.14 11.35
N GLY A 114 45.06 6.13 10.57
CA GLY A 114 45.90 7.20 10.05
C GLY A 114 46.31 8.21 11.13
N ALA A 115 45.39 8.56 12.03
CA ALA A 115 45.67 9.48 13.13
C ALA A 115 46.71 8.93 14.12
N GLY A 116 46.66 7.64 14.44
CA GLY A 116 47.61 7.01 15.37
C GLY A 116 49.07 6.95 14.88
N ARG A 117 49.29 6.87 13.56
CA ARG A 117 50.65 6.86 12.98
C ARG A 117 51.25 8.27 12.85
N ALA A 118 50.41 9.29 12.73
CA ALA A 118 50.87 10.68 12.69
C ALA A 118 51.37 11.14 14.06
N THR A 119 50.74 10.68 15.15
CA THR A 119 51.20 10.95 16.52
C THR A 119 52.51 10.26 16.86
N GLU A 120 52.75 9.04 16.36
CA GLU A 120 53.97 8.26 16.67
C GLU A 120 55.23 8.76 15.94
N ARG A 121 55.09 9.47 14.81
CA ARG A 121 56.21 10.02 14.04
C ARG A 121 56.74 11.36 14.58
N VAL A 122 55.97 12.05 15.43
CA VAL A 122 56.35 13.37 15.99
C VAL A 122 57.20 13.22 17.26
N GLU A 123 57.22 12.05 17.91
CA GLU A 123 58.02 11.77 19.12
C GLU A 123 59.39 11.15 18.84
N ARG A 124 59.84 11.03 17.59
CA ARG A 124 61.13 10.44 17.23
C ARG A 124 62.12 11.41 16.61
#